data_AF-A0A078JGZ3-F1
#
_entry.id   AF-A0A078JGZ3-F1
#
_cell.length_a   1.000
_cell.length_b   1.000
_cell.length_c   1.000
_cell.angle_alpha   90.00
_cell.angle_beta   90.00
_cell.angle_gamma   90.00
#
_symmetry.space_group_name_H-M   'P 1'
#
loop_
_entity.id
_entity.type
_entity.pdbx_description
1 polymer ?
#
loop_
_entity_poly.entity_id
_entity_poly.type
_entity_poly.pdbx_seq_one_letter_code
_entity_poly.pdbx_strand_id
1 'polypeptide(L)'
;MTHKTLKSPDFKVRFKLEILKGGGSGSQFYLMDMGSCWKNDGSECDGDVTSDVTRYSEMIINPQSTAVCSPNRLGACPPQHAFPNGTKVHRTDKERFPYEAYHYYCVPGNARFAEAPYDVCDPYSNPQPQEILQILPHPVWEEFGYPTKKGQGWIGDPRTWELDVGKLSQSLHFYQDPGTEPVKRHWSSIDLGTEIYMSKNQIAEWTVSDFDIVVPKTGIQVE
;
A
#
# COMPACT_ATOMS: atom_id res chain seq x y z
N MET A 1 25.34 5.93 -12.57
CA MET A 1 24.97 5.55 -11.19
C MET A 1 23.86 4.53 -11.35
N THR A 2 24.09 3.27 -10.99
CA THR A 2 23.05 2.24 -10.98
C THR A 2 22.04 2.65 -9.91
N HIS A 3 20.84 3.06 -10.32
CA HIS A 3 19.74 3.31 -9.39
C HIS A 3 19.41 1.98 -8.72
N LYS A 4 19.73 1.86 -7.43
CA LYS A 4 19.44 0.66 -6.65
C LYS A 4 17.95 0.64 -6.37
N THR A 5 17.17 0.02 -7.25
CA THR A 5 15.71 -0.09 -7.13
C THR A 5 15.35 -1.14 -6.08
N LEU A 6 14.40 -0.83 -5.20
CA LEU A 6 13.94 -1.76 -4.17
C LEU A 6 13.00 -2.76 -4.82
N LYS A 7 13.39 -4.04 -4.82
CA LYS A 7 12.66 -5.09 -5.51
C LYS A 7 11.93 -5.98 -4.50
N SER A 8 10.63 -6.14 -4.65
CA SER A 8 9.88 -7.11 -3.85
C SER A 8 10.25 -8.55 -4.25
N PRO A 9 10.34 -9.50 -3.32
CA PRO A 9 10.07 -9.35 -1.88
C PRO A 9 11.29 -8.94 -1.04
N ASP A 10 12.41 -8.57 -1.67
CA ASP A 10 13.75 -8.65 -1.09
C ASP A 10 14.19 -7.38 -0.33
N PHE A 11 13.34 -6.82 0.53
CA PHE A 11 13.74 -5.74 1.42
C PHE A 11 12.79 -5.53 2.61
N LYS A 12 13.35 -5.04 3.71
CA LYS A 12 12.63 -4.57 4.89
C LYS A 12 12.88 -3.09 5.12
N VAL A 13 12.02 -2.45 5.91
CA VAL A 13 12.23 -1.08 6.39
C VAL A 13 12.17 -1.08 7.90
N ARG A 14 13.18 -0.50 8.54
CA ARG A 14 13.27 -0.35 9.99
C ARG A 14 13.32 1.13 10.33
N PHE A 15 12.56 1.54 11.34
CA PHE A 15 12.55 2.93 11.82
C PHE A 15 11.94 3.03 13.20
N LYS A 16 12.22 4.11 13.92
CA LYS A 16 11.49 4.49 15.12
C LYS A 16 10.54 5.63 14.78
N LEU A 17 9.29 5.51 15.20
CA LEU A 17 8.24 6.49 14.98
C LEU A 17 7.57 6.87 16.31
N GLU A 18 7.38 8.17 16.50
CA GLU A 18 6.53 8.73 17.55
C GLU A 18 5.64 9.81 16.95
N ILE A 19 4.32 9.64 17.08
CA ILE A 19 3.34 10.62 16.62
C ILE A 19 2.88 11.44 17.83
N LEU A 20 3.11 12.74 17.78
CA LEU A 20 2.76 13.70 18.84
C LEU A 20 1.39 14.34 18.56
N LYS A 21 1.12 14.66 17.29
CA LYS A 21 -0.16 15.19 16.81
C LYS A 21 -0.49 14.56 15.46
N GLY A 22 -1.71 14.04 15.33
CA GLY A 22 -2.11 13.20 14.20
C GLY A 22 -2.64 13.94 12.97
N GLY A 23 -2.71 15.27 12.95
CA GLY A 23 -3.27 16.00 11.80
C GLY A 23 -4.80 15.99 11.69
N GLY A 24 -5.51 15.69 12.76
CA GLY A 24 -6.98 15.69 12.81
C GLY A 24 -7.61 14.32 12.62
N SER A 25 -8.95 14.28 12.54
CA SER A 25 -9.70 13.03 12.44
C SER A 25 -9.79 12.45 11.03
N GLY A 26 -9.63 13.31 10.02
CA GLY A 26 -9.63 12.93 8.61
C GLY A 26 -8.23 12.74 8.03
N SER A 27 -7.17 12.83 8.84
CA SER A 27 -5.81 12.61 8.34
C SER A 27 -5.56 11.14 8.06
N GLN A 28 -4.77 10.88 7.03
CA GLN A 28 -4.24 9.58 6.72
C GLN A 28 -2.76 9.63 7.06
N PHE A 29 -2.40 9.05 8.21
CA PHE A 29 -0.99 8.87 8.53
C PHE A 29 -0.54 7.53 7.96
N TYR A 30 0.30 7.59 6.96
CA TYR A 30 0.92 6.44 6.33
C TYR A 30 2.10 5.97 7.20
N LEU A 31 1.94 4.81 7.82
CA LEU A 31 3.07 4.11 8.43
C LEU A 31 4.06 3.64 7.37
N MET A 32 3.52 3.29 6.20
CA MET A 32 4.28 3.05 4.99
C MET A 32 3.43 3.45 3.79
N ASP A 33 3.98 4.29 2.93
CA ASP A 33 3.50 4.58 1.58
C ASP A 33 4.62 4.20 0.60
N MET A 34 4.28 3.51 -0.47
CA MET A 34 5.23 3.08 -1.47
C MET A 34 4.69 3.43 -2.85
N GLY A 35 5.50 4.15 -3.63
CA GLY A 35 5.16 4.56 -4.98
C GLY A 35 6.03 3.86 -6.03
N SER A 36 5.41 3.47 -7.14
CA SER A 36 6.12 3.06 -8.35
C SER A 36 5.26 3.19 -9.61
N CYS A 37 5.80 2.80 -10.76
CA CYS A 37 5.13 2.81 -12.04
C CYS A 37 5.41 1.53 -12.84
N TRP A 38 4.37 0.94 -13.41
CA TRP A 38 4.45 -0.06 -14.48
C TRP A 38 3.17 -0.01 -15.34
N LYS A 39 3.16 -0.62 -16.52
CA LYS A 39 1.97 -0.68 -17.37
C LYS A 39 1.07 -1.87 -16.99
N ASN A 40 -0.18 -1.87 -17.44
CA ASN A 40 -1.11 -2.99 -17.15
C ASN A 40 -0.65 -4.33 -17.74
N ASP A 41 0.24 -4.33 -18.73
CA ASP A 41 0.84 -5.55 -19.28
C ASP A 41 2.11 -6.00 -18.55
N GLY A 42 2.50 -5.31 -17.48
CA GLY A 42 3.68 -5.60 -16.67
C GLY A 42 4.98 -4.99 -17.20
N SER A 43 4.96 -4.29 -18.34
CA SER A 43 6.13 -3.57 -18.86
C SER A 43 6.45 -2.32 -18.02
N GLU A 44 7.70 -1.86 -18.13
CA GLU A 44 8.14 -0.64 -17.44
C GLU A 44 7.45 0.60 -18.00
N CYS A 45 7.25 1.60 -17.15
CA CYS A 45 6.75 2.90 -17.59
C CYS A 45 7.78 3.64 -18.46
N ASP A 46 7.31 4.33 -19.49
CA ASP A 46 8.15 5.04 -20.46
C ASP A 46 7.79 6.54 -20.59
N GLY A 47 6.92 7.04 -19.73
CA GLY A 47 6.42 8.41 -19.74
C GLY A 47 5.13 8.60 -20.53
N ASP A 48 4.54 7.54 -21.08
CA ASP A 48 3.25 7.60 -21.77
C ASP A 48 2.11 7.75 -20.76
N VAL A 49 1.55 8.97 -20.69
CA VAL A 49 0.45 9.34 -19.80
C VAL A 49 -0.84 8.54 -19.98
N THR A 50 -0.97 7.75 -21.05
CA THR A 50 -2.15 6.92 -21.33
C THR A 50 -1.99 5.47 -20.89
N SER A 51 -0.76 4.93 -20.97
CA SER A 51 -0.48 3.51 -20.70
C SER A 51 0.28 3.29 -19.39
N ASP A 52 1.07 4.28 -18.94
CA ASP A 52 1.71 4.27 -17.63
C ASP A 52 0.66 4.28 -16.53
N VAL A 53 0.94 3.54 -15.46
CA VAL A 53 0.09 3.50 -14.28
C VAL A 53 0.95 3.69 -13.04
N THR A 54 0.70 4.78 -12.31
CA THR A 54 1.32 5.02 -11.01
C THR A 54 0.62 4.19 -9.96
N ARG A 55 1.36 3.54 -9.06
CA ARG A 55 0.79 2.61 -8.08
C ARG A 55 1.28 2.87 -6.68
N TYR A 56 0.34 2.78 -5.75
CA TYR A 56 0.54 3.08 -4.34
C TYR A 56 0.15 1.90 -3.44
N SER A 57 1.02 1.58 -2.49
CA SER A 57 0.78 0.62 -1.41
C SER A 57 0.86 1.34 -0.07
N GLU A 58 -0.28 1.56 0.57
CA GLU A 58 -0.39 2.48 1.70
C GLU A 58 -0.97 1.79 2.95
N MET A 59 -0.34 2.01 4.10
CA MET A 59 -0.84 1.56 5.40
C MET A 59 -1.24 2.76 6.26
N ILE A 60 -2.54 2.95 6.47
CA ILE A 60 -3.05 4.05 7.31
C ILE A 60 -3.14 3.61 8.76
N ILE A 61 -2.53 4.34 9.70
CA ILE A 61 -2.53 3.99 11.14
C ILE A 61 -3.34 4.94 12.03
N ASN A 62 -3.99 5.96 11.46
CA ASN A 62 -4.95 6.77 12.20
C ASN A 62 -6.10 5.86 12.69
N PRO A 63 -6.33 5.72 14.02
CA PRO A 63 -7.35 4.82 14.55
C PRO A 63 -8.79 5.20 14.17
N GLN A 64 -9.01 6.43 13.69
CA GLN A 64 -10.32 6.89 13.22
C GLN A 64 -10.62 6.47 11.78
N SER A 65 -9.63 5.97 11.04
CA SER A 65 -9.84 5.38 9.72
C SER A 65 -10.64 4.07 9.83
N THR A 66 -11.58 3.91 8.92
CA THR A 66 -12.51 2.77 8.87
C THR A 66 -12.43 2.07 7.53
N ALA A 67 -12.73 0.78 7.49
CA ALA A 67 -12.78 0.05 6.23
C ALA A 67 -13.92 0.60 5.37
N VAL A 68 -13.59 1.06 4.15
CA VAL A 68 -14.56 1.35 3.10
C VAL A 68 -14.86 0.07 2.33
N CYS A 69 -13.85 -0.77 2.13
CA CYS A 69 -14.03 -2.16 1.71
C CYS A 69 -14.94 -2.91 2.69
N SER A 70 -16.03 -3.48 2.17
CA SER A 70 -16.98 -4.25 2.97
C SER A 70 -17.80 -5.20 2.10
N PRO A 71 -18.51 -6.19 2.69
CA PRO A 71 -19.39 -7.09 1.94
C PRO A 71 -20.49 -6.37 1.13
N ASN A 72 -20.82 -5.12 1.50
CA ASN A 72 -21.83 -4.30 0.85
C ASN A 72 -21.22 -3.25 -0.10
N ARG A 73 -19.89 -3.11 -0.13
CA ARG A 73 -19.15 -2.18 -1.00
C ARG A 73 -17.92 -2.87 -1.61
N LEU A 74 -18.18 -3.92 -2.38
CA LEU A 74 -17.13 -4.73 -3.01
C LEU A 74 -16.26 -3.95 -4.01
N GLY A 75 -16.79 -2.86 -4.60
CA GLY A 75 -16.04 -2.00 -5.52
C GLY A 75 -14.81 -1.34 -4.89
N ALA A 76 -14.85 -1.13 -3.57
CA ALA A 76 -13.75 -0.60 -2.76
C ALA A 76 -12.80 -1.67 -2.22
N CYS A 77 -12.99 -2.95 -2.58
CA CYS A 77 -12.18 -4.07 -2.13
C CYS A 77 -11.30 -4.60 -3.28
N PRO A 78 -10.04 -5.00 -3.00
CA PRO A 78 -9.28 -5.73 -4.00
C PRO A 78 -9.99 -7.06 -4.31
N PRO A 79 -9.95 -7.55 -5.57
CA PRO A 79 -10.59 -8.80 -5.97
C PRO A 79 -10.22 -10.01 -5.11
N GLN A 80 -8.98 -10.04 -4.61
CA GLN A 80 -8.47 -11.16 -3.83
C GLN A 80 -7.55 -10.69 -2.70
N HIS A 81 -7.58 -11.43 -1.59
CA HIS A 81 -6.57 -11.37 -0.53
C HIS A 81 -5.69 -12.61 -0.64
N ALA A 82 -4.36 -12.44 -0.57
CA ALA A 82 -3.40 -13.53 -0.50
C ALA A 82 -2.87 -13.66 0.93
N PHE A 83 -3.09 -14.82 1.54
CA PHE A 83 -2.51 -15.14 2.84
C PHE A 83 -1.03 -15.50 2.70
N PRO A 84 -0.22 -15.38 3.77
CA PRO A 84 1.20 -15.72 3.74
C PRO A 84 1.50 -17.17 3.33
N ASN A 85 0.55 -18.09 3.58
CA ASN A 85 0.65 -19.49 3.14
C ASN A 85 0.39 -19.71 1.63
N GLY A 86 0.17 -18.64 0.86
CA GLY A 86 -0.10 -18.65 -0.57
C GLY A 86 -1.57 -18.86 -0.94
N THR A 87 -2.45 -19.12 0.03
CA THR A 87 -3.89 -19.27 -0.23
C THR A 87 -4.48 -17.93 -0.63
N LYS A 88 -5.29 -17.91 -1.69
CA LYS A 88 -6.04 -16.71 -2.09
C LYS A 88 -7.52 -16.88 -1.80
N VAL A 89 -8.13 -15.83 -1.27
CA VAL A 89 -9.58 -15.75 -1.05
C VAL A 89 -10.16 -14.60 -1.85
N HIS A 90 -11.25 -14.87 -2.55
CA HIS A 90 -11.94 -13.90 -3.36
C HIS A 90 -12.80 -12.97 -2.48
N ARG A 91 -12.95 -11.69 -2.84
CA ARG A 91 -13.74 -10.70 -2.09
C ARG A 91 -15.23 -11.01 -1.98
N THR A 92 -15.74 -12.00 -2.69
CA THR A 92 -17.13 -12.49 -2.53
C THR A 92 -17.26 -13.56 -1.45
N ASP A 93 -16.15 -14.11 -0.96
CA ASP A 93 -16.12 -15.04 0.17
C ASP A 93 -16.23 -14.25 1.48
N LYS A 94 -17.47 -14.06 1.93
CA LYS A 94 -17.78 -13.23 3.10
C LYS A 94 -17.22 -13.76 4.42
N GLU A 95 -16.91 -15.05 4.48
CA GLU A 95 -16.45 -15.69 5.72
C GLU A 95 -14.93 -15.59 5.88
N ARG A 96 -14.18 -15.60 4.77
CA ARG A 96 -12.72 -15.67 4.80
C ARG A 96 -12.02 -14.39 4.34
N PHE A 97 -12.67 -13.53 3.56
CA PHE A 97 -12.04 -12.31 3.10
C PHE A 97 -11.93 -11.28 4.24
N PRO A 98 -10.72 -10.74 4.53
CA PRO A 98 -10.53 -9.84 5.66
C PRO A 98 -10.89 -8.40 5.30
N TYR A 99 -12.18 -8.09 5.14
CA TYR A 99 -12.64 -6.75 4.72
C TYR A 99 -12.09 -5.63 5.59
N GLU A 100 -12.03 -5.83 6.91
CA GLU A 100 -11.55 -4.82 7.87
C GLU A 100 -10.06 -4.48 7.74
N ALA A 101 -9.30 -5.32 7.02
CA ALA A 101 -7.88 -5.10 6.74
C ALA A 101 -7.64 -4.09 5.61
N TYR A 102 -8.69 -3.69 4.87
CA TYR A 102 -8.60 -2.79 3.73
C TYR A 102 -9.38 -1.51 4.00
N HIS A 103 -8.72 -0.37 3.89
CA HIS A 103 -9.42 0.91 3.84
C HIS A 103 -10.14 1.00 2.50
N TYR A 104 -9.39 1.03 1.40
CA TYR A 104 -9.90 1.28 0.07
C TYR A 104 -8.99 0.67 -1.00
N TYR A 105 -9.58 0.22 -2.09
CA TYR A 105 -8.90 -0.17 -3.31
C TYR A 105 -9.59 0.51 -4.48
N CYS A 106 -8.80 1.09 -5.38
CA CYS A 106 -9.29 1.55 -6.67
C CYS A 106 -8.37 1.10 -7.78
N VAL A 107 -8.98 0.76 -8.92
CA VAL A 107 -8.30 0.22 -10.09
C VAL A 107 -7.87 1.35 -11.03
N PRO A 108 -6.84 1.15 -11.89
CA PRO A 108 -6.47 2.11 -12.92
C PRO A 108 -7.61 2.44 -13.87
N GLY A 109 -7.74 3.71 -14.25
CA GLY A 109 -8.74 4.15 -15.23
C GLY A 109 -8.59 3.52 -16.61
N ASN A 110 -7.41 2.98 -16.93
CA ASN A 110 -7.12 2.26 -18.17
C ASN A 110 -7.18 0.71 -18.01
N ALA A 111 -7.68 0.19 -16.89
CA ALA A 111 -7.84 -1.24 -16.65
C ALA A 111 -9.04 -1.82 -17.42
N ARG A 112 -8.78 -2.41 -18.58
CA ARG A 112 -9.81 -2.90 -19.51
C ARG A 112 -10.54 -4.15 -19.05
N PHE A 113 -9.92 -4.93 -18.17
CA PHE A 113 -10.41 -6.24 -17.72
C PHE A 113 -10.68 -6.27 -16.22
N ALA A 114 -10.87 -5.10 -15.60
CA ALA A 114 -11.17 -4.99 -14.18
C ALA A 114 -12.45 -5.77 -13.83
N GLU A 115 -12.39 -6.59 -12.79
CA GLU A 115 -13.52 -7.38 -12.34
C GLU A 115 -14.56 -6.49 -11.66
N ALA A 116 -15.78 -6.44 -12.20
CA ALA A 116 -16.89 -5.69 -11.60
C ALA A 116 -17.42 -6.37 -10.31
N PRO A 117 -17.85 -5.60 -9.30
CA PRO A 117 -17.79 -4.14 -9.22
C PRO A 117 -16.38 -3.62 -8.87
N TYR A 118 -16.01 -2.44 -9.35
CA TYR A 118 -14.76 -1.76 -9.03
C TYR A 118 -14.97 -0.25 -8.95
N ASP A 119 -14.20 0.41 -8.08
CA ASP A 119 -14.07 1.86 -8.07
C ASP A 119 -12.80 2.24 -8.87
N VAL A 120 -12.85 3.30 -9.66
CA VAL A 120 -11.69 3.84 -10.41
C VAL A 120 -11.04 4.94 -9.58
N CYS A 121 -9.70 4.98 -9.55
CA CYS A 121 -8.99 6.03 -8.80
C CYS A 121 -9.26 7.42 -9.39
N ASP A 122 -9.38 8.42 -8.52
CA ASP A 122 -9.68 9.81 -8.92
C ASP A 122 -8.57 10.39 -9.82
N PRO A 123 -8.89 10.85 -11.04
CA PRO A 123 -7.90 11.48 -11.93
C PRO A 123 -7.51 12.91 -11.51
N TYR A 124 -8.18 13.51 -10.51
CA TYR A 124 -7.96 14.91 -10.13
C TYR A 124 -6.53 15.16 -9.61
N SER A 125 -5.99 14.25 -8.81
CA SER A 125 -4.68 14.42 -8.17
C SER A 125 -3.50 14.07 -9.08
N ASN A 126 -3.69 13.23 -10.11
CA ASN A 126 -2.66 12.83 -11.05
C ASN A 126 -3.28 12.65 -12.45
N PRO A 127 -2.75 13.31 -13.51
CA PRO A 127 -3.26 13.16 -14.86
C PRO A 127 -3.05 11.75 -15.44
N GLN A 128 -2.13 10.95 -14.88
CA GLN A 128 -1.90 9.57 -15.29
C GLN A 128 -2.85 8.61 -14.56
N PRO A 129 -3.20 7.46 -15.16
CA PRO A 129 -3.90 6.38 -14.46
C PRO A 129 -3.19 5.99 -13.15
N GLN A 130 -3.98 5.74 -12.10
CA GLN A 130 -3.46 5.37 -10.79
C GLN A 130 -4.09 4.08 -10.29
N GLU A 131 -3.32 3.28 -9.55
CA GLU A 131 -3.84 2.21 -8.70
C GLU A 131 -3.47 2.52 -7.24
N ILE A 132 -4.46 2.51 -6.35
CA ILE A 132 -4.22 2.77 -4.92
C ILE A 132 -4.77 1.59 -4.13
N LEU A 133 -3.91 1.01 -3.28
CA LEU A 133 -4.30 0.00 -2.32
C LEU A 133 -3.96 0.48 -0.90
N GLN A 134 -5.00 0.84 -0.16
CA GLN A 134 -4.91 1.31 1.22
C GLN A 134 -5.36 0.20 2.18
N ILE A 135 -4.46 -0.20 3.08
CA ILE A 135 -4.70 -1.18 4.13
C ILE A 135 -4.87 -0.52 5.51
N LEU A 136 -5.45 -1.26 6.46
CA LEU A 136 -5.65 -0.87 7.86
C LEU A 136 -5.06 -1.90 8.83
N PRO A 137 -4.73 -1.50 10.08
CA PRO A 137 -4.19 -2.40 11.09
C PRO A 137 -5.07 -3.63 11.28
N HIS A 138 -4.52 -4.82 11.07
CA HIS A 138 -5.27 -6.07 11.10
C HIS A 138 -4.34 -7.27 11.33
N PRO A 139 -4.79 -8.34 12.03
CA PRO A 139 -3.93 -9.50 12.34
C PRO A 139 -3.35 -10.23 11.11
N VAL A 140 -4.00 -10.13 9.95
CA VAL A 140 -3.49 -10.74 8.70
C VAL A 140 -2.16 -10.13 8.24
N TRP A 141 -1.75 -8.99 8.79
CA TRP A 141 -0.49 -8.33 8.49
C TRP A 141 0.64 -8.64 9.48
N GLU A 142 0.35 -9.42 10.54
CA GLU A 142 1.28 -9.68 11.65
C GLU A 142 2.61 -10.26 11.19
N GLU A 143 2.59 -11.22 10.26
CA GLU A 143 3.81 -11.88 9.74
C GLU A 143 4.76 -10.89 9.06
N PHE A 144 4.23 -9.77 8.55
CA PHE A 144 5.02 -8.72 7.90
C PHE A 144 5.51 -7.65 8.89
N GLY A 145 5.22 -7.78 10.20
CA GLY A 145 5.61 -6.82 11.24
C GLY A 145 4.71 -5.59 11.35
N TYR A 146 3.61 -5.55 10.60
CA TYR A 146 2.69 -4.42 10.56
C TYR A 146 1.72 -4.41 11.78
N PRO A 147 1.10 -3.26 12.08
CA PRO A 147 0.10 -3.14 13.14
C PRO A 147 -1.04 -4.17 13.01
N THR A 148 -1.40 -4.83 14.11
CA THR A 148 -2.45 -5.85 14.13
C THR A 148 -3.79 -5.33 14.64
N LYS A 149 -3.81 -4.12 15.22
CA LYS A 149 -5.00 -3.49 15.79
C LYS A 149 -4.97 -1.98 15.65
N LYS A 150 -6.15 -1.36 15.57
CA LYS A 150 -6.30 0.09 15.53
C LYS A 150 -5.62 0.77 16.73
N GLY A 151 -4.94 1.87 16.47
CA GLY A 151 -4.24 2.67 17.48
C GLY A 151 -2.83 2.19 17.84
N GLN A 152 -2.40 1.01 17.36
CA GLN A 152 -1.03 0.56 17.55
C GLN A 152 -0.07 1.43 16.72
N GLY A 153 0.95 1.99 17.37
CA GLY A 153 1.86 2.97 16.77
C GLY A 153 1.32 4.39 16.65
N TRP A 154 0.15 4.66 17.23
CA TRP A 154 -0.45 5.98 17.22
C TRP A 154 0.05 6.85 18.38
N ILE A 155 -0.61 7.98 18.61
CA ILE A 155 -0.30 8.93 19.67
C ILE A 155 -0.24 8.24 21.04
N GLY A 156 0.87 8.42 21.75
CA GLY A 156 1.14 7.79 23.04
C GLY A 156 1.72 6.37 22.98
N ASP A 157 2.01 5.86 21.78
CA ASP A 157 2.56 4.53 21.54
C ASP A 157 3.80 4.58 20.62
N PRO A 158 4.91 5.22 21.05
CA PRO A 158 6.14 5.30 20.26
C PRO A 158 6.73 3.90 20.05
N ARG A 159 7.14 3.58 18.83
CA ARG A 159 7.58 2.23 18.45
C ARG A 159 8.77 2.24 17.51
N THR A 160 9.59 1.20 17.65
CA THR A 160 10.49 0.77 16.58
C THR A 160 9.75 -0.27 15.75
N TRP A 161 9.67 -0.02 14.45
CA TRP A 161 9.11 -0.90 13.45
C TRP A 161 10.22 -1.64 12.73
N GLU A 162 9.99 -2.92 12.44
CA GLU A 162 10.72 -3.67 11.43
C GLU A 162 9.66 -4.28 10.51
N LEU A 163 9.43 -3.64 9.37
CA LEU A 163 8.39 -4.00 8.42
C LEU A 163 9.00 -4.81 7.28
N ASP A 164 8.43 -5.97 6.98
CA ASP A 164 8.74 -6.75 5.77
C ASP A 164 7.95 -6.19 4.57
N VAL A 165 8.30 -4.96 4.23
CA VAL A 165 7.65 -4.14 3.20
C VAL A 165 7.73 -4.83 1.83
N GLY A 166 8.86 -5.45 1.49
CA GLY A 166 9.04 -6.21 0.27
C GLY A 166 8.08 -7.40 0.18
N LYS A 167 8.03 -8.24 1.22
CA LYS A 167 7.16 -9.43 1.20
C LYS A 167 5.68 -9.08 1.23
N LEU A 168 5.27 -8.07 2.01
CA LEU A 168 3.87 -7.60 2.01
C LEU A 168 3.50 -7.07 0.63
N SER A 169 4.28 -6.13 0.08
CA SER A 169 4.01 -5.55 -1.23
C SER A 169 4.03 -6.57 -2.37
N GLN A 170 4.67 -7.73 -2.24
CA GLN A 170 4.57 -8.85 -3.19
C GLN A 170 3.23 -9.61 -3.09
N SER A 171 2.67 -9.72 -1.89
CA SER A 171 1.43 -10.45 -1.60
C SER A 171 0.17 -9.64 -1.96
N LEU A 172 0.26 -8.31 -1.92
CA LEU A 172 -0.84 -7.41 -2.21
C LEU A 172 -1.31 -7.49 -3.67
N HIS A 173 -2.61 -7.26 -3.87
CA HIS A 173 -3.22 -7.25 -5.20
C HIS A 173 -2.87 -5.94 -5.92
N PHE A 174 -2.35 -6.07 -7.14
CA PHE A 174 -2.27 -4.98 -8.12
C PHE A 174 -2.75 -5.55 -9.45
N TYR A 175 -3.54 -4.75 -10.16
CA TYR A 175 -4.17 -5.10 -11.42
C TYR A 175 -3.11 -5.32 -12.49
N GLN A 176 -3.32 -6.38 -13.25
CA GLN A 176 -2.55 -6.70 -14.45
C GLN A 176 -3.49 -7.34 -15.47
N ASP A 177 -3.31 -7.04 -16.74
CA ASP A 177 -4.13 -7.57 -17.82
C ASP A 177 -4.02 -9.11 -17.87
N PRO A 178 -5.13 -9.84 -18.04
CA PRO A 178 -5.12 -11.29 -18.11
C PRO A 178 -4.17 -11.82 -19.19
N GLY A 179 -3.40 -12.85 -18.86
CA GLY A 179 -2.50 -13.52 -19.80
C GLY A 179 -1.13 -12.85 -19.97
N THR A 180 -0.83 -11.80 -19.21
CA THR A 180 0.47 -11.13 -19.21
C THR A 180 1.42 -11.75 -18.17
N GLU A 181 2.73 -11.59 -18.39
CA GLU A 181 3.75 -12.08 -17.46
C GLU A 181 3.66 -11.34 -16.12
N PRO A 182 3.74 -12.02 -14.96
CA PRO A 182 3.70 -11.35 -13.66
C PRO A 182 4.81 -10.30 -13.53
N VAL A 183 4.43 -9.06 -13.21
CA VAL A 183 5.37 -7.96 -13.01
C VAL A 183 6.37 -8.27 -11.89
N LYS A 184 7.65 -7.96 -12.13
CA LYS A 184 8.66 -7.85 -11.08
C LYS A 184 8.51 -6.47 -10.45
N ARG A 185 8.10 -6.41 -9.19
CA ARG A 185 7.77 -5.14 -8.53
C ARG A 185 9.05 -4.45 -8.06
N HIS A 186 9.37 -3.35 -8.72
CA HIS A 186 10.40 -2.41 -8.29
C HIS A 186 9.71 -1.17 -7.72
N TRP A 187 10.19 -0.65 -6.59
CA TRP A 187 9.63 0.51 -5.92
C TRP A 187 10.60 1.68 -5.96
N SER A 188 10.11 2.83 -6.45
CA SER A 188 10.91 4.05 -6.62
C SER A 188 10.88 4.96 -5.40
N SER A 189 9.82 4.88 -4.58
CA SER A 189 9.71 5.64 -3.34
C SER A 189 9.24 4.78 -2.18
N ILE A 190 9.68 5.16 -0.99
CA ILE A 190 9.32 4.60 0.31
C ILE A 190 9.17 5.80 1.22
N ASP A 191 7.94 6.06 1.63
CA ASP A 191 7.54 7.28 2.29
C ASP A 191 6.81 6.94 3.60
N LEU A 192 6.87 7.87 4.56
CA LEU A 192 6.08 7.84 5.78
C LEU A 192 5.67 9.25 6.16
N GLY A 193 4.53 9.39 6.80
CA GLY A 193 4.07 10.70 7.25
C GLY A 193 2.56 10.83 7.16
N THR A 194 2.10 12.07 7.14
CA THR A 194 0.68 12.38 7.24
C THR A 194 0.19 13.15 6.03
N GLU A 195 -0.88 12.65 5.44
CA GLU A 195 -1.74 13.42 4.56
C GLU A 195 -2.85 14.06 5.41
N ILE A 196 -3.05 15.37 5.25
CA ILE A 196 -4.09 16.13 5.95
C ILE A 196 -5.11 16.57 4.90
N TYR A 197 -6.26 15.89 4.89
CA TYR A 197 -7.31 16.15 3.91
C TYR A 197 -8.30 17.21 4.42
N MET A 198 -8.65 18.17 3.55
CA MET A 198 -9.83 19.05 3.60
C MET A 198 -10.26 19.58 4.99
N SER A 199 -9.32 19.95 5.87
CA SER A 199 -9.64 20.44 7.21
C SER A 199 -8.79 21.65 7.58
N LYS A 200 -9.46 22.69 8.10
CA LYS A 200 -8.78 23.93 8.51
C LYS A 200 -8.05 23.70 9.83
N ASN A 201 -6.89 24.35 9.97
CA ASN A 201 -6.13 24.48 11.22
C ASN A 201 -5.74 23.15 11.88
N GLN A 202 -5.51 22.10 11.11
CA GLN A 202 -4.95 20.86 11.66
C GLN A 202 -3.45 20.98 11.83
N ILE A 203 -2.94 20.36 12.89
CA ILE A 203 -1.51 20.27 13.17
C ILE A 203 -1.15 18.80 13.24
N ALA A 204 -0.16 18.42 12.44
CA ALA A 204 0.54 17.17 12.63
C ALA A 204 1.94 17.44 13.16
N GLU A 205 2.39 16.58 14.06
CA GLU A 205 3.72 16.64 14.66
C GLU A 205 4.16 15.21 14.99
N TRP A 206 5.32 14.80 14.52
CA TRP A 206 5.83 13.44 14.68
C TRP A 206 7.36 13.47 14.56
N THR A 207 8.00 12.46 15.12
CA THR A 207 9.44 12.25 14.97
C THR A 207 9.68 10.89 14.33
N VAL A 208 10.68 10.85 13.45
CA VAL A 208 11.21 9.61 12.89
C VAL A 208 12.72 9.58 13.07
N SER A 209 13.25 8.45 13.51
CA SER A 209 14.68 8.20 13.62
C SER A 209 15.02 6.80 13.15
N ASP A 210 16.32 6.54 12.94
CA ASP A 210 16.83 5.20 12.62
C ASP A 210 16.17 4.58 11.37
N PHE A 211 15.90 5.42 10.36
CA PHE A 211 15.23 4.99 9.13
C PHE A 211 16.22 4.27 8.21
N ASP A 212 16.14 2.94 8.22
CA ASP A 212 17.01 2.03 7.49
C ASP A 212 16.20 1.21 6.48
N ILE A 213 16.70 1.13 5.24
CA ILE A 213 16.22 0.18 4.24
C ILE A 213 17.19 -1.00 4.18
N VAL A 214 16.71 -2.19 4.55
CA VAL A 214 17.52 -3.39 4.72
C VAL A 214 17.29 -4.33 3.54
N VAL A 215 18.33 -4.51 2.72
CA VAL A 215 18.32 -5.40 1.55
C VAL A 215 19.22 -6.62 1.80
N PRO A 216 18.77 -7.87 1.57
CA PRO A 216 19.58 -9.06 1.73
C PRO A 216 20.84 -9.04 0.84
N LYS A 217 21.98 -9.48 1.38
CA LYS A 217 23.26 -9.53 0.64
C LYS A 217 23.21 -10.43 -0.60
N THR A 218 22.34 -11.44 -0.61
CA THR A 218 22.14 -12.38 -1.73
C THR A 218 21.30 -11.80 -2.88
N GLY A 219 20.67 -10.64 -2.69
CA GLY A 219 19.89 -9.93 -3.72
C GLY A 219 20.67 -8.84 -4.46
N ILE A 220 21.97 -8.67 -4.17
CA ILE A 220 22.82 -7.74 -4.92
C ILE A 220 23.26 -8.43 -6.21
N GLN A 221 22.43 -8.37 -7.25
CA GLN A 221 22.96 -8.46 -8.61
C GLN A 221 23.64 -7.13 -8.90
N VAL A 222 24.97 -7.16 -8.86
CA VAL A 222 25.78 -6.11 -9.47
C VAL A 222 25.68 -6.38 -10.97
N GLU A 223 24.83 -5.60 -11.66
CA GLU A 223 25.03 -5.34 -13.09
C GLU A 223 26.04 -4.20 -13.25
#